data_AF-A0A934EP79-F1
#
_entry.id   AF-A0A934EP79-F1
#
_cell.length_a   1.000
_cell.length_b   1.000
_cell.length_c   1.000
_cell.angle_alpha   90.00
_cell.angle_beta   90.00
_cell.angle_gamma   90.00
#
_symmetry.space_group_name_H-M   'P 1'
#
loop_
_entity.id
_entity.type
_entity.pdbx_description
1 polymer ?
#
loop_
_entity_poly.entity_id
_entity_poly.type
_entity_poly.pdbx_seq_one_letter_code
_entity_poly.pdbx_strand_id
1 'polypeptide(L)'
;MKKILIGVVLVLALFLIFGQLPDTYKTEKAGAARPAVETIKRTIYSEIKGSIKKGETFFNIFKRYGLDLTELFMIREAAADVHGLKDLHPGQQYTITVDDNEKVNSLEYRINDDAILNITRTASGFSAKKVLVNYERKILHIGSVIKDNLISSLGEGRENLVLALELSDIFAWDIDFTTDIRNNDT
;
A
#
# COMPACT_ATOMS: atom_id res chain seq x y z
N MET A 1 -58.93 -3.07 52.51
CA MET A 1 -58.34 -3.94 53.56
C MET A 1 -58.91 -5.34 53.31
N LYS A 2 -58.23 -6.44 53.01
CA LYS A 2 -56.84 -6.94 53.06
C LYS A 2 -56.80 -7.95 51.88
N LYS A 3 -56.01 -7.76 50.82
CA LYS A 3 -54.63 -8.28 50.66
C LYS A 3 -54.42 -9.57 51.45
N ILE A 4 -54.54 -10.74 50.80
CA ILE A 4 -53.79 -11.99 51.11
C ILE A 4 -53.96 -13.07 50.01
N LEU A 5 -54.98 -13.07 49.14
CA LEU A 5 -55.08 -14.12 48.10
C LEU A 5 -54.35 -13.85 46.77
N ILE A 6 -53.46 -12.86 46.74
CA ILE A 6 -52.60 -12.54 45.57
C ILE A 6 -51.29 -13.35 45.62
N GLY A 7 -50.96 -13.97 46.77
CA GLY A 7 -49.72 -14.75 46.95
C GLY A 7 -49.79 -16.22 46.50
N VAL A 8 -50.98 -16.81 46.37
CA VAL A 8 -51.13 -18.25 46.00
C VAL A 8 -51.30 -18.45 44.48
N VAL A 9 -51.81 -17.45 43.77
CA VAL A 9 -51.97 -17.49 42.30
C VAL A 9 -50.63 -17.28 41.57
N LEU A 10 -49.66 -16.62 42.20
CA LEU A 10 -48.35 -16.33 41.59
C LEU A 10 -47.31 -17.47 41.73
N VAL A 11 -47.55 -18.47 42.57
CA VAL A 11 -46.68 -19.67 42.69
C VAL A 11 -47.18 -20.82 41.80
N LEU A 12 -48.47 -20.88 41.47
CA LEU A 12 -49.03 -21.82 40.50
C LEU A 12 -48.80 -21.39 39.03
N ALA A 13 -48.52 -20.11 38.78
CA ALA A 13 -48.21 -19.61 37.43
C ALA A 13 -46.75 -19.82 37.01
N LEU A 14 -45.85 -20.23 37.92
CA LEU A 14 -44.41 -20.39 37.67
C LEU A 14 -43.94 -21.85 37.62
N PHE A 15 -44.82 -22.83 37.85
CA PHE A 15 -44.50 -24.26 37.79
C PHE A 15 -45.16 -25.01 36.61
N LEU A 16 -45.80 -24.30 35.69
CA LEU A 16 -46.28 -24.83 34.40
C LEU A 16 -45.34 -24.50 33.22
N ILE A 17 -44.16 -23.92 33.50
CA ILE A 17 -43.19 -23.48 32.48
C ILE A 17 -42.04 -24.49 32.27
N PHE A 18 -41.97 -25.61 33.00
CA PHE A 18 -40.93 -26.63 32.78
C PHE A 18 -41.52 -28.04 32.75
N GLY A 19 -41.82 -28.55 31.55
CA GLY A 19 -42.21 -29.94 31.39
C GLY A 19 -42.70 -30.31 29.98
N GLN A 20 -41.75 -30.61 29.09
CA GLN A 20 -41.89 -31.51 27.94
C GLN A 20 -42.57 -30.98 26.66
N LEU A 21 -41.74 -30.78 25.63
CA LEU A 21 -42.10 -30.98 24.22
C LEU A 21 -42.53 -32.45 24.00
N PRO A 22 -43.45 -32.70 23.06
CA PRO A 22 -42.99 -33.45 21.88
C PRO A 22 -43.53 -32.91 20.54
N ASP A 23 -42.62 -33.02 19.57
CA ASP A 23 -42.74 -32.95 18.12
C ASP A 23 -44.13 -33.08 17.50
N THR A 24 -44.55 -32.02 16.80
CA THR A 24 -45.43 -32.18 15.63
C THR A 24 -44.97 -31.24 14.51
N TYR A 25 -44.15 -31.77 13.61
CA TYR A 25 -43.82 -31.13 12.33
C TYR A 25 -45.04 -31.18 11.42
N LYS A 26 -45.72 -30.05 11.26
CA LYS A 26 -46.80 -29.87 10.28
C LYS A 26 -46.20 -29.25 9.03
N THR A 27 -46.10 -30.03 7.96
CA THR A 27 -45.66 -29.55 6.64
C THR A 27 -46.74 -28.65 6.04
N GLU A 28 -46.57 -27.34 6.16
CA GLU A 28 -47.38 -26.35 5.45
C GLU A 28 -46.57 -25.78 4.28
N LYS A 29 -47.08 -26.00 3.07
CA LYS A 29 -46.42 -25.71 1.80
C LYS A 29 -46.44 -24.19 1.55
N ALA A 30 -45.47 -23.47 2.08
CA ALA A 30 -45.24 -22.07 1.76
C ALA A 30 -44.56 -21.96 0.39
N GLY A 31 -45.27 -21.41 -0.60
CA GLY A 31 -44.67 -20.90 -1.83
C GLY A 31 -43.77 -19.72 -1.50
N ALA A 32 -42.51 -19.99 -1.17
CA ALA A 32 -41.50 -18.97 -0.95
C ALA A 32 -41.15 -18.34 -2.30
N ALA A 33 -41.56 -17.08 -2.51
CA ALA A 33 -40.86 -16.20 -3.43
C ALA A 33 -39.39 -16.17 -2.97
N ARG A 34 -38.50 -16.77 -3.77
CA ARG A 34 -37.06 -16.67 -3.53
C ARG A 34 -36.69 -15.19 -3.55
N PRO A 35 -35.97 -14.65 -2.55
CA PRO A 35 -35.35 -13.34 -2.72
C PRO A 35 -34.46 -13.45 -3.96
N ALA A 36 -34.63 -12.52 -4.90
CA ALA A 36 -33.76 -12.41 -6.06
C ALA A 36 -32.34 -12.28 -5.53
N VAL A 37 -31.49 -13.26 -5.85
CA VAL A 37 -30.06 -13.15 -5.63
C VAL A 37 -29.60 -12.01 -6.54
N GLU A 38 -29.32 -10.84 -5.96
CA GLU A 38 -28.61 -9.80 -6.68
C GLU A 38 -27.27 -10.38 -7.10
N THR A 39 -27.15 -10.67 -8.40
CA THR A 39 -25.90 -11.10 -9.01
C THR A 39 -24.87 -10.01 -8.78
N ILE A 40 -23.98 -10.20 -7.80
CA ILE A 40 -22.82 -9.32 -7.61
C ILE A 40 -21.99 -9.44 -8.89
N LYS A 41 -22.07 -8.44 -9.77
CA LYS A 41 -21.21 -8.32 -10.94
C LYS A 41 -19.79 -8.16 -10.43
N ARG A 42 -19.01 -9.25 -10.43
CA ARG A 42 -17.58 -9.22 -10.09
C ARG A 42 -16.86 -8.54 -11.25
N THR A 43 -16.52 -7.27 -11.08
CA THR A 43 -15.58 -6.59 -11.99
C THR A 43 -14.23 -7.26 -11.87
N ILE A 44 -13.69 -7.79 -12.97
CA ILE A 44 -12.33 -8.32 -13.01
C ILE A 44 -11.41 -7.16 -13.37
N TYR A 45 -10.23 -7.14 -12.75
CA TYR A 45 -9.20 -6.14 -12.98
C TYR A 45 -7.95 -6.79 -13.56
N SER A 46 -7.26 -6.07 -14.43
CA SER A 46 -5.96 -6.42 -14.97
C SER A 46 -4.96 -5.28 -14.77
N GLU A 47 -3.67 -5.60 -14.82
CA GLU A 47 -2.59 -4.64 -14.56
C GLU A 47 -1.69 -4.47 -15.79
N ILE A 48 -1.43 -3.22 -16.15
CA ILE A 48 -0.43 -2.81 -17.13
C ILE A 48 0.75 -2.22 -16.36
N LYS A 49 1.90 -2.90 -16.43
CA LYS A 49 3.14 -2.50 -15.72
C LYS A 49 4.22 -2.09 -16.70
N GLY A 50 5.02 -1.11 -16.31
CA GLY A 50 6.19 -0.70 -17.09
C GLY A 50 7.09 0.29 -16.37
N SER A 51 8.14 0.71 -17.06
CA SER A 51 8.99 1.83 -16.67
C SER A 51 8.93 2.91 -17.75
N ILE A 52 9.01 4.17 -17.34
CA ILE A 52 9.02 5.32 -18.24
C ILE A 52 10.29 5.28 -19.09
N LYS A 53 10.13 5.29 -20.42
CA LYS A 53 11.25 5.43 -21.36
C LYS A 53 11.64 6.89 -21.55
N LYS A 54 12.85 7.14 -22.07
CA LYS A 54 13.31 8.50 -22.39
C LYS A 54 12.34 9.18 -23.38
N GLY A 55 11.73 10.28 -22.94
CA GLY A 55 10.75 11.05 -23.72
C GLY A 55 9.34 10.43 -23.80
N GLU A 56 9.06 9.34 -23.08
CA GLU A 56 7.73 8.73 -23.03
C GLU A 56 6.83 9.48 -22.04
N THR A 57 5.56 9.67 -22.42
CA THR A 57 4.54 10.29 -21.58
C THR A 57 3.38 9.33 -21.34
N PHE A 58 2.54 9.60 -20.34
CA PHE A 58 1.30 8.84 -20.16
C PHE A 58 0.36 8.93 -21.37
N PHE A 59 0.45 9.97 -22.21
CA PHE A 59 -0.27 10.01 -23.49
C PHE A 59 0.19 8.91 -24.45
N ASN A 60 1.51 8.68 -24.56
CA ASN A 60 2.06 7.59 -25.38
C ASN A 60 1.65 6.21 -24.82
N ILE A 61 1.68 6.06 -23.50
CA ILE A 61 1.32 4.81 -22.81
C ILE A 61 -0.16 4.52 -23.02
N PHE A 62 -1.06 5.48 -22.78
CA PHE A 62 -2.50 5.30 -22.97
C PHE A 62 -2.82 4.94 -24.43
N LYS A 63 -2.22 5.64 -25.41
CA LYS A 63 -2.39 5.29 -26.83
C LYS A 63 -1.91 3.87 -27.16
N ARG A 64 -0.78 3.44 -26.61
CA ARG A 64 -0.22 2.10 -26.86
C ARG A 64 -1.18 1.00 -26.40
N TYR A 65 -1.86 1.20 -25.27
CA TYR A 65 -2.74 0.23 -24.65
C TYR A 65 -4.23 0.48 -24.94
N GLY A 66 -4.58 1.41 -25.85
CA GLY A 66 -5.98 1.67 -26.22
C GLY A 66 -6.81 2.34 -25.12
N LEU A 67 -6.19 2.92 -24.09
CA LEU A 67 -6.90 3.52 -22.96
C LEU A 67 -7.51 4.88 -23.32
N ASP A 68 -8.62 5.19 -22.67
CA ASP A 68 -9.39 6.42 -22.91
C ASP A 68 -8.61 7.69 -22.52
N LEU A 69 -8.33 8.53 -23.50
CA LEU A 69 -7.58 9.78 -23.31
C LEU A 69 -8.37 10.84 -22.53
N THR A 70 -9.70 10.72 -22.47
CA THR A 70 -10.53 11.58 -21.61
C THR A 70 -10.26 11.27 -20.14
N GLU A 71 -10.03 9.99 -19.81
CA GLU A 71 -9.65 9.58 -18.46
C GLU A 71 -8.24 10.05 -18.12
N LEU A 72 -7.31 10.02 -19.07
CA LEU A 72 -5.98 10.61 -18.89
C LEU A 72 -6.06 12.10 -18.54
N PHE A 73 -6.97 12.85 -19.18
CA PHE A 73 -7.18 14.26 -18.84
C PHE A 73 -7.67 14.41 -17.40
N MET A 74 -8.70 13.66 -16.98
CA MET A 74 -9.20 13.71 -15.61
C MET A 74 -8.15 13.29 -14.57
N ILE A 75 -7.36 12.27 -14.88
CA ILE A 75 -6.23 11.81 -14.06
C ILE A 75 -5.18 12.92 -13.91
N ARG A 76 -4.86 13.62 -15.01
CA ARG A 76 -3.91 14.74 -14.99
C ARG A 76 -4.41 15.89 -14.14
N GLU A 77 -5.68 16.27 -14.25
CA GLU A 77 -6.29 17.32 -13.42
C GLU A 77 -6.27 16.93 -11.93
N ALA A 78 -6.65 15.69 -11.61
CA ALA A 78 -6.62 15.20 -10.24
C ALA A 78 -5.20 15.19 -9.63
N ALA A 79 -4.17 14.95 -10.44
CA ALA A 79 -2.78 14.91 -10.00
C ALA A 79 -2.10 16.29 -9.96
N ALA A 80 -2.69 17.34 -10.54
CA ALA A 80 -2.02 18.63 -10.75
C ALA A 80 -1.47 19.25 -9.45
N ASP A 81 -2.24 19.19 -8.36
CA ASP A 81 -1.86 19.75 -7.05
C ASP A 81 -0.99 18.79 -6.20
N VAL A 82 -0.78 17.56 -6.66
CA VAL A 82 -0.04 16.52 -5.93
C VAL A 82 1.32 16.24 -6.55
N HIS A 83 1.33 15.92 -7.84
CA HIS A 83 2.53 15.70 -8.65
C HIS A 83 2.16 15.77 -10.13
N GLY A 84 2.72 16.76 -10.84
CA GLY A 84 2.42 16.97 -12.26
C GLY A 84 2.89 15.81 -13.12
N LEU A 85 2.00 15.25 -13.95
CA LEU A 85 2.32 14.16 -14.88
C LEU A 85 3.22 14.56 -16.06
N LYS A 86 3.71 15.81 -16.08
CA LYS A 86 4.77 16.28 -16.98
C LYS A 86 6.17 15.97 -16.43
N ASP A 87 6.28 15.75 -15.12
CA ASP A 87 7.56 15.58 -14.41
C ASP A 87 7.96 14.10 -14.32
N LEU A 88 7.73 13.35 -15.41
CA LEU A 88 8.04 11.93 -15.49
C LEU A 88 9.53 11.72 -15.75
N HIS A 89 10.14 10.86 -14.94
CA HIS A 89 11.56 10.54 -15.04
C HIS A 89 11.79 9.17 -15.67
N PRO A 90 12.72 9.04 -16.64
CA PRO A 90 13.07 7.75 -17.22
C PRO A 90 13.51 6.73 -16.17
N GLY A 91 13.09 5.48 -16.32
CA GLY A 91 13.36 4.39 -15.38
C GLY A 91 12.36 4.28 -14.24
N GLN A 92 11.60 5.34 -13.94
CA GLN A 92 10.54 5.27 -12.91
C GLN A 92 9.43 4.31 -13.32
N GLN A 93 8.95 3.54 -12.35
CA GLN A 93 7.96 2.49 -12.57
C GLN A 93 6.53 3.04 -12.51
N TYR A 94 5.64 2.43 -13.29
CA TYR A 94 4.21 2.69 -13.22
C TYR A 94 3.39 1.39 -13.27
N THR A 95 2.22 1.44 -12.67
CA THR A 95 1.18 0.39 -12.78
C THR A 95 -0.16 1.06 -13.06
N ILE A 96 -0.86 0.60 -14.10
CA ILE A 96 -2.23 1.03 -14.40
C ILE A 96 -3.13 -0.19 -14.22
N THR A 97 -4.10 -0.10 -13.32
CA THR A 97 -5.12 -1.12 -13.12
C THR A 97 -6.35 -0.74 -13.94
N VAL A 98 -6.83 -1.64 -14.78
CA VAL A 98 -8.00 -1.43 -15.63
C VAL A 98 -9.04 -2.50 -15.38
N ASP A 99 -10.32 -2.17 -15.58
CA ASP A 99 -11.41 -3.13 -15.57
C ASP A 99 -11.55 -3.89 -16.91
N ASP A 100 -12.54 -4.78 -16.98
CA ASP A 100 -12.87 -5.55 -18.19
C ASP A 100 -13.28 -4.71 -19.41
N ASN A 101 -13.55 -3.41 -19.23
CA ASN A 101 -13.89 -2.47 -20.30
C ASN A 101 -12.74 -1.48 -20.58
N GLU A 102 -11.52 -1.82 -20.14
CA GLU A 102 -10.32 -1.00 -20.31
C GLU A 102 -10.41 0.36 -19.60
N LYS A 103 -11.33 0.52 -18.64
CA LYS A 103 -11.48 1.73 -17.85
C LYS A 103 -10.49 1.72 -16.69
N VAL A 104 -9.79 2.83 -16.52
CA VAL A 104 -8.72 2.94 -15.51
C VAL A 104 -9.30 2.94 -14.10
N ASN A 105 -9.10 1.88 -13.33
CA ASN A 105 -9.46 1.87 -11.92
C ASN A 105 -8.47 2.68 -11.06
N SER A 106 -7.18 2.54 -11.35
CA SER A 106 -6.12 3.26 -10.64
C SER A 106 -4.85 3.39 -11.47
N LEU A 107 -4.06 4.42 -11.17
CA LEU A 107 -2.72 4.63 -11.71
C LEU A 107 -1.76 4.87 -10.54
N GLU A 108 -0.71 4.08 -10.50
CA GLU A 108 0.41 4.24 -9.59
C GLU A 108 1.66 4.64 -10.37
N TYR A 109 2.37 5.65 -9.90
CA TYR A 109 3.64 6.11 -10.46
C TYR A 109 4.66 6.31 -9.34
N ARG A 110 5.79 5.62 -9.41
CA ARG A 110 6.88 5.81 -8.45
C ARG A 110 7.61 7.10 -8.80
N ILE A 111 7.49 8.12 -7.94
CA ILE A 111 8.11 9.44 -8.18
C ILE A 111 9.61 9.33 -7.98
N ASN A 112 9.99 8.70 -6.88
CA ASN A 112 11.36 8.39 -6.49
C ASN A 112 11.30 7.21 -5.49
N ASP A 113 12.40 6.93 -4.81
CA ASP A 113 12.42 5.82 -3.85
C ASP A 113 11.44 6.06 -2.69
N ASP A 114 11.37 7.30 -2.20
CA ASP A 114 10.62 7.64 -1.00
C ASP A 114 9.13 7.94 -1.22
N ALA A 115 8.68 8.08 -2.47
CA ALA A 115 7.34 8.55 -2.75
C ALA A 115 6.71 7.93 -4.01
N ILE A 116 5.41 7.67 -3.88
CA ILE A 116 4.55 7.12 -4.91
C ILE A 116 3.37 8.09 -5.13
N LEU A 117 3.09 8.43 -6.38
CA LEU A 117 1.84 9.04 -6.78
C LEU A 117 0.81 7.93 -6.97
N ASN A 118 -0.25 7.96 -6.17
CA ASN A 118 -1.36 7.02 -6.25
C ASN A 118 -2.63 7.77 -6.67
N ILE A 119 -3.22 7.37 -7.79
CA ILE A 119 -4.44 7.96 -8.34
C ILE A 119 -5.49 6.87 -8.41
N THR A 120 -6.66 7.10 -7.83
CA THR A 120 -7.75 6.12 -7.78
C THR A 120 -9.03 6.72 -8.36
N ARG A 121 -9.80 5.88 -9.06
CA ARG A 121 -11.13 6.25 -9.51
C ARG A 121 -12.06 6.44 -8.30
N THR A 122 -12.92 7.43 -8.41
CA THR A 122 -13.98 7.75 -7.46
C THR A 122 -15.32 7.84 -8.20
N ALA A 123 -16.42 8.06 -7.48
CA ALA A 123 -17.74 8.21 -8.08
C ALA A 123 -17.85 9.42 -9.03
N SER A 124 -17.04 10.47 -8.82
CA SER A 124 -17.10 11.73 -9.57
C SER A 124 -15.88 11.99 -10.47
N GLY A 125 -14.97 11.01 -10.63
CA GLY A 125 -13.75 11.18 -11.42
C GLY A 125 -12.57 10.45 -10.79
N PHE A 126 -11.47 11.17 -10.52
CA PHE A 126 -10.25 10.62 -9.92
C PHE A 126 -9.79 11.45 -8.73
N SER A 127 -9.12 10.80 -7.78
CA SER A 127 -8.43 11.43 -6.66
C SER A 127 -6.97 11.03 -6.68
N ALA A 128 -6.06 11.98 -6.51
CA ALA A 128 -4.64 11.72 -6.39
C ALA A 128 -4.15 11.94 -4.96
N LYS A 129 -3.14 11.18 -4.55
CA LYS A 129 -2.40 11.39 -3.31
C LYS A 129 -0.95 10.98 -3.48
N LYS A 130 -0.06 11.67 -2.77
CA LYS A 130 1.33 11.27 -2.63
C LYS A 130 1.44 10.37 -1.41
N VAL A 131 1.88 9.14 -1.61
CA VAL A 131 2.09 8.14 -0.56
C VAL A 131 3.59 8.04 -0.31
N LEU A 132 4.01 8.23 0.94
CA LEU A 132 5.40 8.04 1.34
C LEU A 132 5.66 6.55 1.56
N VAL A 133 6.81 6.08 1.07
CA VAL A 133 7.28 4.72 1.33
C VAL A 133 7.84 4.70 2.75
N ASN A 134 7.25 3.87 3.61
CA ASN A 134 7.74 3.70 4.97
C ASN A 134 8.97 2.79 4.97
N TYR A 135 10.10 3.33 5.39
CA TYR A 135 11.34 2.59 5.57
C TYR A 135 11.57 2.19 7.02
N GLU A 136 12.04 0.97 7.21
CA GLU A 136 12.70 0.58 8.45
C GLU A 136 14.17 0.97 8.38
N ARG A 137 14.63 1.82 9.29
CA ARG A 137 16.07 2.10 9.44
C ARG A 137 16.67 1.13 10.43
N LYS A 138 17.79 0.51 10.05
CA LYS A 138 18.58 -0.38 10.90
C LYS A 138 19.94 0.23 11.12
N ILE A 139 20.38 0.26 12.38
CA ILE A 139 21.76 0.63 12.71
C ILE A 139 22.63 -0.58 12.42
N LEU A 140 23.62 -0.40 11.55
CA LEU A 140 24.64 -1.39 11.27
C LEU A 140 25.94 -0.95 11.93
N HIS A 141 26.74 -1.92 12.37
CA HIS A 141 28.09 -1.68 12.86
C HIS A 141 29.06 -2.23 11.82
N ILE A 142 29.98 -1.39 11.39
CA ILE A 142 31.08 -1.76 10.50
C ILE A 142 32.35 -1.62 11.32
N GLY A 143 33.14 -2.69 11.37
CA GLY A 143 34.45 -2.69 11.98
C GLY A 143 35.42 -3.37 11.03
N SER A 144 36.59 -2.79 10.86
CA SER A 144 37.65 -3.33 10.01
C SER A 144 39.00 -3.18 10.68
N VAL A 145 40.00 -3.85 10.12
CA VAL A 145 41.39 -3.73 10.56
C VAL A 145 42.16 -3.09 9.43
N ILE A 146 42.85 -1.99 9.69
CA ILE A 146 43.65 -1.30 8.68
C ILE A 146 44.86 -2.16 8.33
N LYS A 147 45.00 -2.49 7.04
CA LYS A 147 46.16 -3.23 6.51
C LYS A 147 47.03 -2.39 5.58
N ASP A 148 46.40 -1.57 4.74
CA ASP A 148 47.10 -0.72 3.77
C ASP A 148 46.61 0.73 3.87
N ASN A 149 45.30 0.96 3.72
CA ASN A 149 44.70 2.29 3.86
C ASN A 149 43.24 2.18 4.32
N LEU A 150 42.66 3.32 4.74
CA LEU A 150 41.29 3.37 5.24
C LEU A 150 40.26 2.84 4.24
N ILE A 151 40.38 3.24 2.97
CA ILE A 151 39.40 2.90 1.92
C ILE A 151 39.38 1.39 1.67
N SER A 152 40.54 0.78 1.42
CA SER A 152 40.62 -0.67 1.15
C SER A 152 40.21 -1.51 2.36
N SER A 153 40.34 -0.96 3.57
CA SER A 153 39.99 -1.65 4.81
C SER A 153 38.48 -1.74 5.03
N LEU A 154 37.67 -0.82 4.46
CA LEU A 154 36.21 -0.89 4.52
C LEU A 154 35.59 -1.81 3.46
N GLY A 155 36.39 -2.30 2.51
CA GLY A 155 35.98 -3.19 1.43
C GLY A 155 35.66 -2.47 0.13
N GLU A 156 35.33 -3.26 -0.90
CA GLU A 156 34.96 -2.75 -2.21
C GLU A 156 33.53 -2.20 -2.19
N GLY A 157 33.20 -1.33 -3.15
CA GLY A 157 31.87 -0.73 -3.28
C GLY A 157 31.91 0.78 -3.17
N ARG A 158 30.98 1.43 -3.87
CA ARG A 158 30.90 2.90 -3.89
C ARG A 158 30.50 3.44 -2.51
N GLU A 159 29.65 2.73 -1.81
CA GLU A 159 29.19 3.02 -0.46
C GLU A 159 30.33 3.04 0.55
N ASN A 160 31.24 2.06 0.49
CA ASN A 160 32.39 1.98 1.39
C ASN A 160 33.43 3.06 1.09
N LEU A 161 33.61 3.41 -0.19
CA LEU A 161 34.44 4.56 -0.57
C LEU A 161 33.87 5.88 -0.02
N VAL A 162 32.57 6.12 -0.19
CA VAL A 162 31.92 7.32 0.34
C VAL A 162 32.04 7.37 1.86
N LEU A 163 31.79 6.24 2.54
CA LEU A 163 31.94 6.14 3.99
C LEU A 163 33.38 6.43 4.45
N ALA A 164 34.40 5.93 3.75
CA ALA A 164 35.80 6.22 4.07
C ALA A 164 36.12 7.72 3.96
N LEU A 165 35.60 8.38 2.92
CA LEU A 165 35.80 9.81 2.70
C LEU A 165 35.06 10.64 3.77
N GLU A 166 33.83 10.26 4.13
CA GLU A 166 33.07 10.90 5.20
C GLU A 166 33.76 10.73 6.56
N LEU A 167 34.31 9.54 6.86
CA LEU A 167 35.11 9.33 8.06
C LEU A 167 36.36 10.22 8.06
N SER A 168 37.05 10.32 6.92
CA SER A 168 38.22 11.19 6.79
C SER A 168 37.91 12.66 7.01
N ASP A 169 36.74 13.13 6.58
CA ASP A 169 36.29 14.51 6.79
C ASP A 169 35.93 14.76 8.27
N ILE A 170 35.23 13.82 8.90
CA ILE A 170 34.82 13.91 10.31
C ILE A 170 36.03 14.00 11.26
N PHE A 171 37.08 13.21 11.01
CA PHE A 171 38.27 13.15 11.88
C PHE A 171 39.45 14.01 11.38
N ALA A 172 39.27 14.86 10.38
CA ALA A 172 40.35 15.62 9.74
C ALA A 172 41.19 16.49 10.71
N TRP A 173 40.65 16.86 11.87
CA TRP A 173 41.36 17.61 12.90
C TRP A 173 42.19 16.75 13.86
N ASP A 174 41.83 15.47 14.00
CA ASP A 174 42.40 14.57 15.00
C ASP A 174 43.33 13.52 14.39
N ILE A 175 43.07 13.08 13.16
CA ILE A 175 43.78 11.99 12.48
C ILE A 175 43.97 12.32 11.00
N ASP A 176 45.21 12.30 10.51
CA ASP A 176 45.47 12.27 9.06
C ASP A 176 45.52 10.81 8.59
N PHE A 177 44.46 10.34 7.94
CA PHE A 177 44.36 8.97 7.42
C PHE A 177 45.37 8.63 6.30
N THR A 178 46.14 9.60 5.82
CA THR A 178 47.23 9.38 4.85
C THR A 178 48.54 9.06 5.54
N THR A 179 48.81 9.66 6.70
CA THR A 179 50.13 9.58 7.37
C THR A 179 50.11 8.89 8.72
N ASP A 180 48.99 8.95 9.45
CA ASP A 180 48.96 8.59 10.87
C ASP A 180 48.52 7.15 11.10
N ILE A 181 47.83 6.54 10.13
CA ILE A 181 47.36 5.15 10.22
C ILE A 181 48.51 4.15 10.21
N ARG A 182 48.32 3.06 10.94
CA ARG A 182 49.25 1.94 11.00
C ARG A 182 48.55 0.61 10.74
N ASN A 183 49.35 -0.34 10.31
CA ASN A 183 48.89 -1.71 10.15
C ASN A 183 48.42 -2.26 11.49
N ASN A 184 47.21 -2.81 11.49
CA ASN A 184 46.46 -3.34 12.62
C ASN A 184 45.73 -2.33 13.51
N ASP A 185 45.61 -1.07 13.10
CA ASP A 185 44.63 -0.15 13.69
C ASP A 185 43.19 -0.63 13.39
N THR A 186 42.23 -0.31 14.27
CA THR A 186 40.84 -0.81 14.24
C THR A 186 39.81 0.26 14.53
#